data_AF-A0A9E5ERX6-F1
#
_entry.id   AF-A0A9E5ERX6-F1
#
_cell.length_a   1.000
_cell.length_b   1.000
_cell.length_c   1.000
_cell.angle_alpha   90.00
_cell.angle_beta   90.00
_cell.angle_gamma   90.00
#
_symmetry.space_group_name_H-M   'P 1'
#
loop_
_entity.id
_entity.type
_entity.pdbx_description
1 polymer ?
#
loop_
_entity_poly.entity_id
_entity_poly.type
_entity_poly.pdbx_seq_one_letter_code
_entity_poly.pdbx_strand_id
1 'polypeptide(L)'
;DLVITAEGHLDAQSFEGKVVGGVAELAAARQLPVAIICGIADADVADRLPTIAIADRYGIDRALREPRRCIADAAREVISQHSSR
;
A
#
# COMPACT_ATOMS: atom_id res chain seq x y z
N ASP A 1 -7.37 -13.52 -7.05
CA ASP A 1 -7.82 -12.12 -6.99
C ASP A 1 -7.15 -11.37 -5.87
N LEU A 2 -6.93 -10.07 -6.04
CA LEU A 2 -6.16 -9.21 -5.15
C LEU A 2 -6.80 -7.81 -5.10
N VAL A 3 -6.79 -7.20 -3.92
CA VAL A 3 -7.15 -5.79 -3.73
C VAL A 3 -5.88 -4.99 -3.45
N ILE A 4 -5.70 -3.86 -4.15
CA ILE A 4 -4.65 -2.89 -3.86
C ILE A 4 -5.33 -1.58 -3.46
N THR A 5 -4.98 -1.05 -2.30
CA THR A 5 -5.41 0.27 -1.82
C THR A 5 -4.21 1.20 -1.67
N ALA A 6 -4.46 2.49 -1.46
CA ALA A 6 -3.41 3.51 -1.44
C ALA A 6 -3.81 4.76 -0.66
N GLU A 7 -2.79 5.46 -0.14
CA GLU A 7 -2.90 6.81 0.40
C GLU A 7 -1.54 7.53 0.42
N GLY A 8 -1.52 8.83 0.72
CA GLY A 8 -0.28 9.61 0.76
C GLY A 8 0.61 9.25 1.95
N HIS A 9 0.02 9.12 3.15
CA HIS A 9 0.69 8.81 4.39
C HIS A 9 -0.13 7.78 5.14
N LEU A 10 0.43 6.59 5.32
CA LEU A 10 -0.16 5.52 6.11
C LEU A 10 0.15 5.74 7.58
N ASP A 11 -0.86 6.08 8.38
CA ASP A 11 -0.76 6.36 9.81
C ASP A 11 -1.77 5.50 10.61
N ALA A 12 -1.79 5.60 11.94
CA ALA A 12 -2.75 4.87 12.77
C ALA A 12 -4.21 5.16 12.40
N GLN A 13 -4.53 6.42 12.05
CA GLN A 13 -5.88 6.83 11.69
C GLN A 13 -6.31 6.30 10.31
N SER A 14 -5.39 5.88 9.46
CA SER A 14 -5.68 5.19 8.20
C SER A 14 -6.52 3.93 8.37
N PHE A 15 -6.45 3.30 9.55
CA PHE A 15 -7.24 2.13 9.91
C PHE A 15 -8.52 2.47 10.70
N GLU A 16 -8.76 3.75 10.98
CA GLU A 16 -9.87 4.22 11.81
C GLU A 16 -10.94 4.91 10.95
N GLY A 17 -11.54 4.15 10.02
CA GLY A 17 -12.63 4.64 9.17
C GLY A 17 -12.19 5.49 7.97
N LYS A 18 -10.88 5.56 7.69
CA LYS A 18 -10.35 6.09 6.41
C LYS A 18 -10.39 5.02 5.30
N VAL A 19 -9.97 5.40 4.10
CA VAL A 19 -10.03 4.58 2.88
C VAL A 19 -9.29 3.26 3.04
N VAL A 20 -8.07 3.25 3.57
CA VAL A 20 -7.27 2.03 3.69
C VAL A 20 -7.93 1.02 4.63
N GLY A 21 -8.33 1.45 5.83
CA GLY A 21 -9.07 0.61 6.78
C GLY A 21 -10.36 0.06 6.18
N GLY A 22 -11.21 0.92 5.60
CA GLY A 22 -12.48 0.50 5.02
C GLY A 22 -12.33 -0.47 3.85
N VAL A 23 -11.35 -0.25 2.96
CA VAL A 23 -11.06 -1.19 1.85
C VAL A 23 -10.53 -2.51 2.40
N ALA A 24 -9.64 -2.49 3.40
CA ALA A 24 -9.12 -3.70 4.02
C ALA A 24 -10.23 -4.54 4.69
N GLU A 25 -11.15 -3.90 5.41
CA GLU A 25 -12.32 -4.56 6.01
C GLU A 25 -13.21 -5.22 4.95
N LEU A 26 -13.52 -4.50 3.87
CA LEU A 26 -14.35 -5.02 2.78
C LEU A 26 -13.71 -6.20 2.04
N ALA A 27 -12.39 -6.18 1.89
CA ALA A 27 -11.63 -7.27 1.30
C ALA A 27 -11.54 -8.49 2.23
N ALA A 28 -11.32 -8.26 3.53
CA ALA A 28 -11.30 -9.30 4.56
C ALA A 28 -12.65 -10.03 4.64
N ALA A 29 -13.77 -9.30 4.56
CA ALA A 29 -15.12 -9.88 4.50
C ALA A 29 -15.34 -10.81 3.30
N ARG A 30 -14.50 -10.69 2.25
CA ARG A 30 -14.51 -11.54 1.04
C ARG A 30 -13.32 -12.50 0.97
N GLN A 31 -12.50 -12.55 2.02
CA GLN A 31 -11.28 -13.36 2.10
C GLN A 31 -10.29 -13.07 0.96
N LEU A 32 -10.26 -11.83 0.47
CA LEU A 32 -9.33 -11.40 -0.57
C LEU A 32 -8.05 -10.85 0.07
N PRO A 33 -6.86 -11.18 -0.48
CA PRO A 33 -5.62 -10.57 -0.05
C PRO A 33 -5.61 -9.07 -0.37
N VAL A 34 -4.93 -8.30 0.48
CA VAL A 34 -4.81 -6.84 0.38
C VAL A 34 -3.34 -6.46 0.37
N ALA A 35 -2.98 -5.50 -0.48
CA ALA A 35 -1.72 -4.78 -0.42
C ALA A 35 -1.95 -3.27 -0.40
N ILE A 36 -1.06 -2.53 0.25
CA ILE A 36 -1.09 -1.08 0.34
C ILE A 36 0.11 -0.51 -0.42
N ILE A 37 -0.13 0.49 -1.27
CA ILE A 37 0.94 1.32 -1.84
C ILE A 37 0.72 2.74 -1.34
N CYS A 38 1.63 3.25 -0.53
CA CYS A 38 1.54 4.59 0.05
C CYS A 38 2.76 5.46 -0.27
N GLY A 39 2.66 6.76 -0.03
CA GLY A 39 3.80 7.68 -0.12
C GLY A 39 4.84 7.37 0.95
N ILE A 40 4.43 7.51 2.21
CA ILE A 40 5.18 7.21 3.42
C ILE A 40 4.32 6.36 4.36
N ALA A 41 4.95 5.66 5.31
CA ALA A 41 4.26 4.89 6.35
C ALA A 41 4.91 5.14 7.71
N ASP A 42 4.08 5.30 8.75
CA ASP A 42 4.56 5.30 10.12
C ASP A 42 4.97 3.88 10.53
N ALA A 43 6.06 3.78 11.31
CA ALA A 43 6.67 2.51 11.66
C ALA A 43 5.75 1.59 12.47
N ASP A 44 4.81 2.13 13.24
CA ASP A 44 3.86 1.39 14.06
C ASP A 44 2.68 0.80 13.27
N VAL A 45 2.56 1.15 11.98
CA VAL A 45 1.49 0.66 11.10
C VAL A 45 1.98 -0.03 9.83
N ALA A 46 3.23 0.19 9.42
CA ALA A 46 3.79 -0.34 8.17
C ALA A 46 3.68 -1.87 8.02
N ASP A 47 3.75 -2.61 9.13
CA ASP A 47 3.70 -4.08 9.15
C ASP A 47 2.29 -4.67 9.35
N ARG A 48 1.25 -3.85 9.51
CA ARG A 48 -0.13 -4.35 9.77
C ARG A 48 -0.71 -5.10 8.57
N LEU A 49 -0.37 -4.66 7.36
CA LEU A 49 -0.72 -5.29 6.08
C LEU A 49 0.48 -5.19 5.13
N PRO A 50 0.57 -6.05 4.10
CA PRO A 50 1.60 -5.93 3.07
C PRO A 50 1.64 -4.52 2.47
N THR A 51 2.70 -3.77 2.73
CA THR A 51 2.79 -2.34 2.40
C THR A 51 4.07 -2.04 1.62
N ILE A 52 3.95 -1.19 0.60
CA ILE A 52 5.08 -0.54 -0.07
C ILE A 52 4.93 0.97 0.09
N ALA A 53 5.75 1.58 0.94
CA ALA A 53 5.95 3.01 0.96
C ALA A 53 6.95 3.40 -0.14
N ILE A 54 6.51 4.20 -1.12
CA ILE A 54 7.37 4.53 -2.27
C ILE A 54 8.56 5.42 -1.89
N ALA A 55 8.45 6.20 -0.81
CA ALA A 55 9.56 6.99 -0.27
C ALA A 55 10.66 6.08 0.30
N ASP A 56 10.28 5.03 1.03
CA ASP A 56 11.25 4.07 1.59
C ASP A 56 11.85 3.19 0.49
N ARG A 57 11.03 2.79 -0.49
CA ARG A 57 11.43 1.90 -1.59
C ARG A 57 12.35 2.57 -2.60
N TYR A 58 12.10 3.83 -2.94
CA TYR A 58 12.78 4.52 -4.06
C TYR A 58 13.53 5.80 -3.64
N GLY A 59 13.45 6.18 -2.37
CA GLY A 59 13.94 7.46 -1.85
C GLY A 59 12.91 8.57 -1.99
N ILE A 60 12.83 9.44 -0.97
CA ILE A 60 11.85 10.54 -0.89
C ILE A 60 11.89 11.47 -2.10
N ASP A 61 13.10 11.79 -2.59
CA ASP A 61 13.28 12.67 -3.74
C ASP A 61 12.63 12.12 -5.02
N ARG A 62 12.79 10.81 -5.25
CA ARG A 62 12.21 10.15 -6.43
C ARG A 62 10.71 9.93 -6.24
N ALA A 63 10.27 9.60 -5.04
CA ALA A 63 8.85 9.47 -4.70
C ALA A 63 8.07 10.77 -4.97
N LEU A 64 8.65 11.94 -4.66
CA LEU A 64 8.03 13.24 -4.91
C LEU A 64 8.12 13.69 -6.38
N ARG A 65 9.25 13.43 -7.05
CA ARG A 65 9.47 13.86 -8.44
C ARG A 65 8.77 12.98 -9.47
N GLU A 66 8.67 11.67 -9.19
CA GLU A 66 8.17 10.66 -10.12
C GLU A 66 7.11 9.72 -9.48
N PRO A 67 6.13 10.22 -8.71
CA PRO A 67 5.21 9.38 -7.92
C PRO A 67 4.47 8.37 -8.80
N ARG A 68 4.05 8.79 -10.00
CA ARG A 68 3.36 7.90 -10.95
C ARG A 68 4.20 6.69 -11.36
N ARG A 69 5.51 6.89 -11.61
CA ARG A 69 6.41 5.77 -11.97
C ARG A 69 6.65 4.88 -10.77
N CYS A 70 6.93 5.46 -9.61
CA CYS A 70 7.15 4.71 -8.37
C CYS A 70 5.93 3.84 -8.02
N ILE A 71 4.71 4.39 -8.11
CA ILE A 71 3.46 3.65 -7.87
C ILE A 71 3.27 2.55 -8.92
N ALA A 72 3.51 2.83 -10.20
CA ALA A 72 3.37 1.82 -11.26
C ALA A 72 4.35 0.66 -11.08
N ASP A 73 5.60 0.93 -10.71
CA ASP A 73 6.62 -0.09 -10.45
C ASP A 73 6.29 -0.89 -9.19
N ALA A 74 5.85 -0.24 -8.10
CA ALA A 74 5.37 -0.91 -6.90
C ALA A 74 4.15 -1.81 -7.16
N ALA A 75 3.18 -1.36 -7.97
CA ALA A 75 2.02 -2.16 -8.33
C ALA A 75 2.40 -3.40 -9.14
N ARG A 76 3.35 -3.28 -10.08
CA ARG A 76 3.89 -4.44 -10.80
C ARG A 76 4.56 -5.43 -9.87
N GLU A 77 5.33 -4.96 -8.90
CA GLU A 77 5.97 -5.80 -7.88
C GLU A 77 4.92 -6.58 -7.08
N VAL A 78 3.90 -5.90 -6.55
CA VAL A 78 2.80 -6.54 -5.81
C VAL A 78 2.08 -7.59 -6.66
N ILE A 79 1.74 -7.27 -7.90
CA ILE A 79 1.04 -8.20 -8.81
C ILE A 79 1.90 -9.42 -9.10
N SER A 80 3.20 -9.23 -9.40
CA SER A 80 4.12 -10.33 -9.67
C SER A 80 4.29 -11.28 -8.47
N GLN A 81 4.36 -10.72 -7.26
CA GLN A 81 4.44 -11.51 -6.03
C GLN A 81 3.15 -12.29 -5.77
N HIS A 82 1.99 -11.71 -6.08
CA HIS A 82 0.70 -12.39 -5.94
C HIS A 82 0.50 -13.51 -6.96
N SER A 83 0.89 -13.31 -8.22
CA SER A 83 0.78 -14.32 -9.28
C SER A 83 1.72 -15.52 -9.12
N SER A 84 2.73 -15.40 -8.26
CA SER A 84 3.71 -16.47 -7.99
C SER A 84 3.32 -17.35 -6.78
N ARG A 85 2.15 -17.12 -6.18
CA ARG A 85 1.58 -17.91 -5.07
C ARG A 85 0.47 -18.82 -5.57
#